data_AF-S9Q5T1-F1
#
_entry.id   AF-S9Q5T1-F1
#
_cell.length_a   1.000
_cell.length_b   1.000
_cell.length_c   1.000
_cell.angle_alpha   90.00
_cell.angle_beta   90.00
_cell.angle_gamma   90.00
#
_symmetry.space_group_name_H-M   'P 1'
#
loop_
_entity.id
_entity.type
_entity.pdbx_description
1 polymer ?
#
loop_
_entity_poly.entity_id
_entity_poly.type
_entity_poly.pdbx_seq_one_letter_code
_entity_poly.pdbx_strand_id
1 'polypeptide(L)'
;MLLSLGLALGGCATTPPMSTLAPEPSPEVCADAAGCREALRDSPRDTLSECEVRRRVELAGRACALDVAAGCTELGRWEIRGLVKEQGPDLPAASELFHRACTLGDGEGCALKALMTLRGQGVARDAVAARAGLQDACERFPGSACGLAVDGLAEEALREGGEPEWEWMALFAQRGCDAGDGPSCRILGEAFYSGRGVAQDADKAAGFFARACEAGDGEACARQGMLLRAEGPWAEPRAGQLLSRGCELGSPEACRLTVLEMLDAQGRQKNTTDRRALFRHACDRGAALGCLALYDELRDEPLAPRPVFELPGLLKRACLLGAGQACEFLDEVTQAAGPRCASGSASACGVLGVLFLSPPLRQGESTEGERLLHVACEGGDVASCRGLSELSGASGDLTCRSR
;
A
#
# COMPACT_ATOMS: atom_id res chain seq x y z
N MET A 1 71.27 -12.81 -25.91
CA MET A 1 70.13 -13.21 -26.77
C MET A 1 69.21 -14.04 -25.90
N LEU A 2 68.26 -13.38 -25.21
CA LEU A 2 66.85 -13.18 -25.62
C LEU A 2 66.05 -14.50 -25.51
N LEU A 3 65.27 -14.64 -24.42
CA LEU A 3 63.78 -14.53 -24.39
C LEU A 3 63.11 -15.79 -24.98
N SER A 4 62.24 -16.50 -24.26
CA SER A 4 60.94 -15.99 -23.87
C SER A 4 60.21 -16.97 -22.92
N LEU A 5 59.62 -16.40 -21.86
CA LEU A 5 58.59 -17.02 -21.01
C LEU A 5 57.27 -17.06 -21.80
N GLY A 6 56.61 -18.22 -21.85
CA GLY A 6 55.22 -18.38 -22.26
C GLY A 6 54.32 -18.52 -21.05
N LEU A 7 53.48 -17.52 -20.80
CA LEU A 7 52.35 -17.57 -19.86
C LEU A 7 51.29 -18.55 -20.37
N ALA A 8 50.94 -19.55 -19.57
CA ALA A 8 49.76 -20.38 -19.79
C ALA A 8 48.59 -19.82 -18.97
N LEU A 9 47.65 -19.17 -19.68
CA LEU A 9 46.30 -18.87 -19.22
C LEU A 9 45.51 -20.19 -19.16
N GLY A 10 45.30 -20.74 -17.95
CA GLY A 10 44.39 -21.85 -17.71
C GLY A 10 43.03 -21.32 -17.31
N GLY A 11 42.07 -21.31 -18.25
CA GLY A 11 40.71 -20.84 -18.06
C GLY A 11 39.89 -21.71 -17.09
N CYS A 12 39.03 -21.03 -16.32
CA CYS A 12 37.93 -21.64 -15.59
C CYS A 12 36.91 -22.20 -16.59
N ALA A 13 36.91 -23.52 -16.80
CA ALA A 13 35.86 -24.22 -17.51
C ALA A 13 35.51 -25.51 -16.76
N THR A 14 34.61 -25.40 -15.79
CA THR A 14 33.80 -26.52 -15.30
C THR A 14 32.39 -26.01 -15.06
N THR A 15 31.57 -26.10 -16.10
CA THR A 15 30.11 -26.03 -16.01
C THR A 15 29.63 -27.18 -15.13
N PRO A 16 28.90 -26.94 -14.03
CA PRO A 16 28.20 -28.01 -13.35
C PRO A 16 27.05 -28.53 -14.23
N PRO A 17 26.68 -29.81 -14.11
CA PRO A 17 25.65 -30.42 -14.95
C PRO A 17 24.31 -29.74 -14.70
N MET A 18 23.60 -29.40 -15.78
CA MET A 18 22.20 -28.99 -15.73
C MET A 18 21.40 -30.12 -15.07
N SER A 19 21.06 -29.95 -13.79
CA SER A 19 20.00 -30.72 -13.18
C SER A 19 18.72 -30.32 -13.89
N THR A 20 18.08 -31.29 -14.55
CA THR A 20 16.69 -31.21 -14.98
C THR A 20 15.83 -31.03 -13.74
N LEU A 21 15.64 -29.78 -13.31
CA LEU A 21 14.54 -29.42 -12.44
C LEU A 21 13.28 -29.74 -13.23
N ALA A 22 12.55 -30.75 -12.75
CA ALA A 22 11.17 -30.94 -13.16
C ALA A 22 10.44 -29.59 -13.01
N PRO A 23 9.53 -29.21 -13.94
CA PRO A 23 8.73 -28.02 -13.75
C PRO A 23 8.02 -28.14 -12.40
N GLU A 24 8.33 -27.24 -11.47
CA GLU A 24 7.53 -27.14 -10.25
C GLU A 24 6.08 -26.89 -10.68
N PRO A 25 5.11 -27.67 -10.15
CA PRO A 25 3.73 -27.48 -10.53
C PRO A 25 3.32 -26.06 -10.14
N SER A 26 2.78 -25.32 -11.10
CA SER A 26 2.14 -24.04 -10.82
C SER A 26 1.12 -24.27 -9.69
N PRO A 27 1.13 -23.47 -8.61
CA PRO A 27 0.14 -23.64 -7.57
C PRO A 27 -1.22 -23.32 -8.22
N GLU A 28 -2.10 -24.32 -8.29
CA GLU A 28 -3.44 -24.15 -8.83
C GLU A 28 -4.16 -23.07 -8.02
N VAL A 29 -4.24 -21.87 -8.60
CA VAL A 29 -4.73 -20.65 -7.97
C VAL A 29 -6.12 -20.82 -7.32
N CYS A 30 -6.99 -21.65 -7.94
CA CYS A 30 -8.24 -22.20 -7.38
C CYS A 30 -9.01 -22.95 -8.48
N ALA A 31 -9.59 -24.13 -8.23
CA ALA A 31 -10.23 -24.93 -9.29
C ALA A 31 -11.64 -24.43 -9.68
N ASP A 32 -12.42 -23.95 -8.71
CA ASP A 32 -13.82 -23.55 -8.87
C ASP A 32 -14.16 -22.25 -8.11
N ALA A 33 -15.40 -21.77 -8.27
CA ALA A 33 -15.85 -20.52 -7.66
C ALA A 33 -15.83 -20.54 -6.12
N ALA A 34 -16.00 -21.70 -5.48
CA ALA A 34 -15.95 -21.80 -4.02
C ALA A 34 -14.51 -21.70 -3.52
N GLY A 35 -13.59 -22.45 -4.14
CA GLY A 35 -12.16 -22.38 -3.84
C GLY A 35 -11.59 -20.98 -4.09
N CYS A 36 -12.02 -20.30 -5.16
CA CYS A 36 -11.56 -18.93 -5.41
C CYS A 36 -12.07 -17.92 -4.36
N ARG A 37 -13.30 -18.11 -3.83
CA ARG A 37 -13.82 -17.26 -2.74
C ARG A 37 -13.03 -17.42 -1.45
N GLU A 38 -12.65 -18.65 -1.12
CA GLU A 38 -11.82 -18.95 0.05
C GLU A 38 -10.42 -18.38 -0.13
N ALA A 39 -9.77 -18.66 -1.27
CA ALA A 39 -8.44 -18.14 -1.57
C ALA A 39 -8.39 -16.60 -1.54
N LEU A 40 -9.40 -15.89 -2.05
CA LEU A 40 -9.48 -14.42 -1.98
C LEU A 40 -9.65 -13.90 -0.55
N ARG A 41 -10.29 -14.66 0.34
CA ARG A 41 -10.48 -14.30 1.74
C ARG A 41 -9.19 -14.45 2.53
N ASP A 42 -8.45 -15.53 2.28
CA ASP A 42 -7.24 -15.88 3.01
C ASP A 42 -5.99 -15.16 2.47
N SER A 43 -6.08 -14.61 1.25
CA SER A 43 -4.98 -13.87 0.64
C SER A 43 -4.70 -12.57 1.41
N PRO A 44 -3.45 -12.36 1.88
CA PRO A 44 -3.10 -11.18 2.67
C PRO A 44 -3.39 -9.88 1.90
N ARG A 45 -3.98 -8.92 2.60
CA ARG A 45 -4.36 -7.62 2.04
C ARG A 45 -3.25 -6.58 2.06
N ASP A 46 -2.33 -6.74 3.00
CA ASP A 46 -1.29 -5.77 3.32
C ASP A 46 0.09 -6.30 2.92
N THR A 47 0.96 -5.37 2.51
CA THR A 47 2.41 -5.61 2.33
C THR A 47 2.73 -6.78 1.40
N LEU A 48 2.26 -6.68 0.15
CA LEU A 48 2.58 -7.65 -0.90
C LEU A 48 3.87 -7.25 -1.61
N SER A 49 4.81 -8.19 -1.72
CA SER A 49 5.88 -8.14 -2.72
C SER A 49 5.31 -8.09 -4.14
N GLU A 50 6.10 -7.66 -5.13
CA GLU A 50 5.63 -7.63 -6.53
C GLU A 50 5.10 -9.01 -6.99
N CYS A 51 5.78 -10.09 -6.59
CA CYS A 51 5.35 -11.46 -6.85
C CYS A 51 3.97 -11.78 -6.25
N GLU A 52 3.72 -11.36 -5.00
CA GLU A 52 2.45 -11.60 -4.33
C GLU A 52 1.32 -10.73 -4.91
N VAL A 53 1.62 -9.49 -5.30
CA VAL A 53 0.68 -8.65 -6.05
C VAL A 53 0.26 -9.34 -7.34
N ARG A 54 1.20 -9.83 -8.15
CA ARG A 54 0.89 -10.51 -9.41
C ARG A 54 0.08 -11.79 -9.21
N ARG A 55 0.48 -12.65 -8.27
CA ARG A 55 -0.30 -13.85 -7.92
C ARG A 55 -1.73 -13.51 -7.51
N ARG A 56 -1.91 -12.40 -6.80
CA ARG A 56 -3.24 -11.96 -6.36
C ARG A 56 -4.07 -11.36 -7.51
N VAL A 57 -3.44 -10.67 -8.45
CA VAL A 57 -4.08 -10.23 -9.70
C VAL A 57 -4.55 -11.43 -10.50
N GLU A 58 -3.72 -12.48 -10.64
CA GLU A 58 -4.09 -13.73 -11.31
C GLU A 58 -5.25 -14.45 -10.63
N LEU A 59 -5.24 -14.51 -9.28
CA LEU A 59 -6.35 -15.04 -8.48
C LEU A 59 -7.64 -14.26 -8.69
N ALA A 60 -7.59 -12.93 -8.63
CA ALA A 60 -8.75 -12.08 -8.89
C ALA A 60 -9.28 -12.28 -10.33
N GLY A 61 -8.38 -12.40 -11.31
CA GLY A 61 -8.70 -12.72 -12.71
C GLY A 61 -9.46 -14.03 -12.86
N ARG A 62 -8.95 -15.10 -12.26
CA ARG A 62 -9.57 -16.42 -12.30
C ARG A 62 -10.90 -16.46 -11.55
N ALA A 63 -10.98 -15.82 -10.38
CA ALA A 63 -12.21 -15.68 -9.62
C ALA A 63 -13.29 -14.94 -10.40
N CYS A 64 -12.95 -13.83 -11.05
CA CYS A 64 -13.89 -13.10 -11.91
C CYS A 64 -14.33 -13.93 -13.11
N ALA A 65 -13.42 -14.70 -13.74
CA ALA A 65 -13.77 -15.61 -14.84
C ALA A 65 -14.78 -16.70 -14.41
N LEU A 66 -14.79 -17.07 -13.14
CA LEU A 66 -15.72 -18.02 -12.52
C LEU A 66 -16.94 -17.35 -11.86
N ASP A 67 -17.26 -16.11 -12.25
CA ASP A 67 -18.39 -15.33 -11.76
C ASP A 67 -18.41 -15.14 -10.23
N VAL A 68 -17.24 -15.12 -9.61
CA VAL A 68 -17.09 -14.67 -8.22
C VAL A 68 -17.05 -13.14 -8.22
N ALA A 69 -18.15 -12.53 -7.75
CA ALA A 69 -18.34 -11.07 -7.80
C ALA A 69 -17.17 -10.28 -7.15
N ALA A 70 -16.71 -10.71 -5.96
CA ALA A 70 -15.56 -10.11 -5.28
C ALA A 70 -14.26 -10.18 -6.11
N GLY A 71 -14.09 -11.22 -6.93
CA GLY A 71 -12.95 -11.34 -7.85
C GLY A 71 -12.97 -10.25 -8.92
N CYS A 72 -14.15 -9.93 -9.48
CA CYS A 72 -14.30 -8.85 -10.44
C CYS A 72 -14.05 -7.47 -9.80
N THR A 73 -14.54 -7.26 -8.58
CA THR A 73 -14.29 -6.02 -7.83
C THR A 73 -12.80 -5.83 -7.51
N GLU A 74 -12.12 -6.87 -7.01
CA GLU A 74 -10.67 -6.81 -6.75
C GLU A 74 -9.88 -6.57 -8.05
N LEU A 75 -10.21 -7.27 -9.14
CA LEU A 75 -9.53 -7.10 -10.43
C LEU A 75 -9.71 -5.67 -10.96
N GLY A 76 -10.92 -5.10 -10.86
CA GLY A 76 -11.18 -3.71 -11.25
C GLY A 76 -10.33 -2.71 -10.45
N ARG A 77 -10.13 -2.94 -9.15
CA ARG A 77 -9.23 -2.12 -8.31
C ARG A 77 -7.77 -2.22 -8.75
N TRP A 78 -7.31 -3.41 -9.13
CA TRP A 78 -5.96 -3.60 -9.68
C TRP A 78 -5.79 -2.94 -11.05
N GLU A 79 -6.82 -2.97 -11.90
CA GLU A 79 -6.82 -2.34 -13.21
C GLU A 79 -6.72 -0.81 -13.11
N ILE A 80 -7.44 -0.17 -12.18
CA ILE A 80 -7.29 1.27 -11.90
C ILE A 80 -5.84 1.63 -11.51
N ARG A 81 -5.14 0.73 -10.82
CA ARG A 81 -3.74 0.92 -10.42
C ARG A 81 -2.74 0.59 -11.54
N GLY A 82 -3.20 0.07 -12.68
CA GLY A 82 -2.35 -0.34 -13.79
C GLY A 82 -1.50 -1.57 -13.49
N LEU A 83 -1.98 -2.44 -12.59
CA LEU A 83 -1.25 -3.64 -12.15
C LEU A 83 -1.70 -4.92 -12.85
N VAL A 84 -2.67 -4.81 -13.77
CA VAL A 84 -3.16 -5.94 -14.59
C VAL A 84 -2.43 -6.03 -15.93
N LYS A 85 -2.13 -4.89 -16.54
CA LYS A 85 -1.50 -4.79 -17.87
C LYS A 85 -0.22 -3.96 -17.80
N GLU A 86 0.78 -4.32 -18.61
CA GLU A 86 2.05 -3.58 -18.68
C GLU A 86 1.89 -2.16 -19.24
N GLN A 87 0.85 -1.90 -20.03
CA GLN A 87 0.60 -0.61 -20.66
C GLN A 87 0.05 0.45 -19.69
N GLY A 88 -0.14 0.11 -18.41
CA GLY A 88 -0.73 0.98 -17.41
C GLY A 88 -2.24 0.76 -17.24
N PRO A 89 -2.93 1.66 -16.53
CA PRO A 89 -4.33 1.46 -16.16
C PRO A 89 -5.31 1.57 -17.33
N ASP A 90 -6.20 0.58 -17.48
CA ASP A 90 -7.32 0.60 -18.40
C ASP A 90 -8.63 0.92 -17.66
N LEU A 91 -8.91 2.22 -17.49
CA LEU A 91 -10.08 2.68 -16.74
C LEU A 91 -11.43 2.22 -17.35
N PRO A 92 -11.62 2.21 -18.69
CA PRO A 92 -12.82 1.60 -19.27
C PRO A 92 -13.00 0.14 -18.90
N ALA A 93 -11.92 -0.67 -18.96
CA ALA A 93 -11.99 -2.08 -18.55
C ALA A 93 -12.31 -2.24 -17.05
N ALA A 94 -11.75 -1.39 -16.19
CA ALA A 94 -12.07 -1.39 -14.77
C ALA A 94 -13.56 -1.11 -14.50
N SER A 95 -14.15 -0.15 -15.23
CA SER A 95 -15.59 0.17 -15.13
C SER A 95 -16.46 -1.03 -15.52
N GLU A 96 -16.08 -1.76 -16.56
CA GLU A 96 -16.79 -2.97 -16.99
C GLU A 96 -16.67 -4.10 -15.96
N LEU A 97 -15.51 -4.25 -15.32
CA LEU A 97 -15.32 -5.22 -14.23
C LEU A 97 -16.23 -4.93 -13.03
N PHE A 98 -16.36 -3.66 -12.64
CA PHE A 98 -17.31 -3.26 -11.59
C PHE A 98 -18.77 -3.42 -12.04
N HIS A 99 -19.07 -3.17 -13.31
CA HIS A 99 -20.39 -3.46 -13.85
C HIS A 99 -20.73 -4.94 -13.75
N ARG A 100 -19.81 -5.83 -14.13
CA ARG A 100 -19.97 -7.28 -13.98
C ARG A 100 -20.09 -7.70 -12.51
N ALA A 101 -19.31 -7.14 -11.61
CA ALA A 101 -19.47 -7.40 -10.18
C ALA A 101 -20.88 -7.02 -9.68
N CYS A 102 -21.37 -5.86 -10.13
CA CYS A 102 -22.72 -5.40 -9.80
C CYS A 102 -23.83 -6.31 -10.32
N THR A 103 -23.70 -6.84 -11.56
CA THR A 103 -24.69 -7.80 -12.11
C THR A 103 -24.66 -9.15 -11.38
N LEU A 104 -23.51 -9.50 -10.79
CA LEU A 104 -23.36 -10.67 -9.90
C LEU A 104 -23.84 -10.41 -8.46
N GLY A 105 -24.39 -9.22 -8.18
CA GLY A 105 -24.97 -8.88 -6.88
C GLY A 105 -23.97 -8.35 -5.85
N ASP A 106 -22.80 -7.89 -6.27
CA ASP A 106 -21.85 -7.22 -5.38
C ASP A 106 -22.17 -5.72 -5.25
N GLY A 107 -22.60 -5.32 -4.06
CA GLY A 107 -22.92 -3.93 -3.74
C GLY A 107 -21.75 -2.98 -3.87
N GLU A 108 -20.55 -3.45 -3.51
CA GLU A 108 -19.32 -2.66 -3.63
C GLU A 108 -19.01 -2.37 -5.09
N GLY A 109 -19.07 -3.38 -5.97
CA GLY A 109 -18.97 -3.22 -7.42
C GLY A 109 -20.00 -2.24 -7.99
N CYS A 110 -21.27 -2.31 -7.53
CA CYS A 110 -22.28 -1.33 -7.94
C CYS A 110 -21.90 0.10 -7.57
N ALA A 111 -21.46 0.33 -6.32
CA ALA A 111 -21.04 1.64 -5.85
C ALA A 111 -19.77 2.14 -6.57
N LEU A 112 -18.77 1.28 -6.78
CA LEU A 112 -17.53 1.64 -7.49
C LEU A 112 -17.78 2.01 -8.96
N LYS A 113 -18.66 1.28 -9.66
CA LYS A 113 -19.10 1.68 -11.00
C LYS A 113 -19.71 3.08 -10.99
N ALA A 114 -20.61 3.35 -10.04
CA ALA A 114 -21.27 4.64 -9.93
C ALA A 114 -20.26 5.76 -9.61
N LEU A 115 -19.28 5.52 -8.74
CA LEU A 115 -18.17 6.45 -8.47
C LEU A 115 -17.33 6.73 -9.72
N MET A 116 -17.04 5.72 -10.55
CA MET A 116 -16.33 5.94 -11.82
C MET A 116 -17.12 6.84 -12.77
N THR A 117 -18.45 6.62 -12.87
CA THR A 117 -19.33 7.50 -13.64
C THR A 117 -19.40 8.92 -13.06
N LEU A 118 -19.41 9.08 -11.74
CA LEU A 118 -19.41 10.37 -11.06
C LEU A 118 -18.17 11.21 -11.39
N ARG A 119 -17.01 10.54 -11.41
CA ARG A 119 -15.70 11.15 -11.65
C ARG A 119 -15.32 11.24 -13.13
N GLY A 120 -16.07 10.58 -14.02
CA GLY A 120 -15.71 10.47 -15.44
C GLY A 120 -14.44 9.65 -15.70
N GLN A 121 -14.16 8.66 -14.85
CA GLN A 121 -12.98 7.80 -14.97
C GLN A 121 -13.26 6.65 -15.92
N GLY A 122 -12.66 6.65 -17.11
CA GLY A 122 -12.83 5.59 -18.12
C GLY A 122 -14.21 5.55 -18.79
N VAL A 123 -15.16 6.37 -18.35
CA VAL A 123 -16.50 6.51 -18.91
C VAL A 123 -16.90 7.98 -18.93
N ALA A 124 -17.90 8.32 -19.76
CA ALA A 124 -18.46 9.67 -19.76
C ALA A 124 -19.04 10.01 -18.38
N ARG A 125 -18.75 11.23 -17.91
CA ARG A 125 -19.23 11.70 -16.62
C ARG A 125 -20.74 11.93 -16.67
N ASP A 126 -21.47 11.32 -15.74
CA ASP A 126 -22.89 11.55 -15.53
C ASP A 126 -23.20 11.59 -14.03
N ALA A 127 -23.31 12.80 -13.49
CA ALA A 127 -23.56 13.01 -12.07
C ALA A 127 -24.94 12.49 -11.64
N VAL A 128 -25.96 12.66 -12.49
CA VAL A 128 -27.35 12.31 -12.14
C VAL A 128 -27.47 10.79 -12.07
N ALA A 129 -27.00 10.09 -13.10
CA ALA A 129 -26.99 8.64 -13.11
C ALA A 129 -26.10 8.06 -12.00
N ALA A 130 -24.95 8.68 -11.72
CA ALA A 130 -24.05 8.23 -10.67
C ALA A 130 -24.66 8.37 -9.26
N ARG A 131 -25.27 9.52 -8.93
CA ARG A 131 -25.96 9.70 -7.63
C ARG A 131 -27.07 8.67 -7.43
N ALA A 132 -27.90 8.46 -8.45
CA ALA A 132 -28.95 7.44 -8.43
C ALA A 132 -28.37 6.03 -8.25
N GLY A 133 -27.26 5.72 -8.94
CA GLY A 133 -26.56 4.44 -8.81
C GLY A 133 -25.97 4.19 -7.41
N LEU A 134 -25.41 5.23 -6.76
CA LEU A 134 -24.91 5.13 -5.39
C LEU A 134 -26.03 4.88 -4.39
N GLN A 135 -27.17 5.56 -4.56
CA GLN A 135 -28.37 5.35 -3.74
C GLN A 135 -28.91 3.92 -3.91
N ASP A 136 -29.13 3.46 -5.15
CA ASP A 136 -29.59 2.09 -5.45
C ASP A 136 -28.65 1.03 -4.86
N ALA A 137 -27.34 1.23 -4.98
CA ALA A 137 -26.36 0.29 -4.43
C ALA A 137 -26.49 0.15 -2.90
N CYS A 138 -26.60 1.25 -2.16
CA CYS A 138 -26.78 1.23 -0.70
C CYS A 138 -28.15 0.65 -0.29
N GLU A 139 -29.21 0.93 -1.04
CA GLU A 139 -30.54 0.43 -0.75
C GLU A 139 -30.63 -1.09 -0.90
N ARG A 140 -30.09 -1.62 -2.01
CA ARG A 140 -30.14 -3.05 -2.34
C ARG A 140 -29.10 -3.89 -1.61
N PHE A 141 -27.91 -3.33 -1.38
CA PHE A 141 -26.77 -4.04 -0.81
C PHE A 141 -26.16 -3.24 0.34
N PRO A 142 -26.86 -3.16 1.49
CA PRO A 142 -26.37 -2.39 2.62
C PRO A 142 -25.03 -2.98 3.12
N GLY A 143 -24.15 -2.11 3.60
CA GLY A 143 -22.78 -2.44 3.98
C GLY A 143 -21.81 -1.44 3.35
N SER A 144 -20.71 -1.93 2.76
CA SER A 144 -19.67 -1.09 2.14
C SER A 144 -20.20 -0.17 1.04
N ALA A 145 -21.25 -0.58 0.31
CA ALA A 145 -21.89 0.25 -0.71
C ALA A 145 -22.46 1.56 -0.12
N CYS A 146 -22.97 1.53 1.12
CA CYS A 146 -23.49 2.72 1.78
C CYS A 146 -22.36 3.68 2.19
N GLY A 147 -21.25 3.18 2.73
CA GLY A 147 -20.07 4.01 3.02
C GLY A 147 -19.53 4.69 1.76
N LEU A 148 -19.38 3.93 0.67
CA LEU A 148 -18.96 4.46 -0.63
C LEU A 148 -19.95 5.48 -1.21
N ALA A 149 -21.25 5.28 -1.00
CA ALA A 149 -22.27 6.24 -1.40
C ALA A 149 -22.16 7.56 -0.63
N VAL A 150 -21.92 7.51 0.69
CA VAL A 150 -21.70 8.73 1.50
C VAL A 150 -20.50 9.51 0.97
N ASP A 151 -19.36 8.84 0.76
CA ASP A 151 -18.14 9.47 0.26
C ASP A 151 -18.35 10.12 -1.13
N GLY A 152 -18.99 9.38 -2.05
CA GLY A 152 -19.26 9.87 -3.41
C GLY A 152 -20.21 11.07 -3.44
N LEU A 153 -21.30 11.01 -2.67
CA LEU A 153 -22.27 12.10 -2.60
C LEU A 153 -21.67 13.35 -1.95
N ALA A 154 -20.79 13.19 -0.95
CA ALA A 154 -20.09 14.31 -0.32
C ALA A 154 -19.09 14.96 -1.27
N GLU A 155 -18.29 14.17 -1.98
CA GLU A 155 -17.36 14.65 -3.02
C GLU A 155 -18.09 15.49 -4.07
N GLU A 156 -19.22 14.99 -4.56
CA GLU A 156 -19.98 15.64 -5.61
C GLU A 156 -20.62 16.96 -5.14
N ALA A 157 -21.19 17.00 -3.94
CA ALA A 157 -21.76 18.22 -3.38
C ALA A 157 -20.69 19.32 -3.24
N LEU A 158 -19.51 18.96 -2.71
CA LEU A 158 -18.38 19.87 -2.59
C LEU A 158 -17.87 20.35 -3.95
N ARG A 159 -17.84 19.46 -4.96
CA ARG A 159 -17.44 19.81 -6.33
C ARG A 159 -18.38 20.83 -6.97
N GLU A 160 -19.65 20.83 -6.59
CA GLU A 160 -20.64 21.83 -7.03
C GLU A 160 -20.57 23.13 -6.24
N GLY A 161 -19.67 23.22 -5.24
CA GLY A 161 -19.61 24.34 -4.29
C GLY A 161 -20.81 24.37 -3.34
N GLY A 162 -21.54 23.27 -3.23
CA GLY A 162 -22.67 23.09 -2.33
C GLY A 162 -22.25 22.43 -1.02
N GLU A 163 -23.17 22.44 -0.06
CA GLU A 163 -23.02 21.69 1.18
C GLU A 163 -23.57 20.27 0.99
N PRO A 164 -22.84 19.24 1.45
CA PRO A 164 -23.36 17.89 1.49
C PRO A 164 -24.69 17.80 2.27
N GLU A 165 -25.60 16.94 1.80
CA GLU A 165 -26.85 16.64 2.51
C GLU A 165 -26.57 15.75 3.73
N TRP A 166 -26.00 16.34 4.78
CA TRP A 166 -25.44 15.62 5.91
C TRP A 166 -26.45 14.70 6.62
N GLU A 167 -27.74 15.08 6.68
CA GLU A 167 -28.80 14.25 7.27
C GLU A 167 -28.99 12.94 6.50
N TRP A 168 -29.04 13.00 5.16
CA TRP A 168 -29.13 11.81 4.30
C TRP A 168 -27.86 10.96 4.39
N MET A 169 -26.69 11.60 4.51
CA MET A 169 -25.42 10.90 4.67
C MET A 169 -25.35 10.13 5.99
N ALA A 170 -25.83 10.73 7.10
CA ALA A 170 -25.93 10.03 8.37
C ALA A 170 -26.89 8.84 8.31
N LEU A 171 -28.00 8.95 7.57
CA LEU A 171 -28.93 7.84 7.36
C LEU A 171 -28.29 6.68 6.58
N PHE A 172 -27.53 6.97 5.52
CA PHE A 172 -26.81 5.94 4.75
C PHE A 172 -25.69 5.32 5.57
N ALA A 173 -24.92 6.12 6.31
CA ALA A 173 -23.90 5.61 7.23
C ALA A 173 -24.50 4.71 8.30
N GLN A 174 -25.67 5.05 8.85
CA GLN A 174 -26.42 4.21 9.79
C GLN A 174 -26.80 2.87 9.14
N ARG A 175 -27.37 2.89 7.93
CA ARG A 175 -27.75 1.67 7.21
C ARG A 175 -26.56 0.75 6.94
N GLY A 176 -25.43 1.30 6.51
CA GLY A 176 -24.18 0.54 6.32
C GLY A 176 -23.65 -0.02 7.63
N CYS A 177 -23.65 0.78 8.70
CA CYS A 177 -23.20 0.37 10.02
C CYS A 177 -24.06 -0.74 10.63
N ASP A 178 -25.38 -0.69 10.42
CA ASP A 178 -26.31 -1.74 10.88
C ASP A 178 -26.16 -3.04 10.09
N ALA A 179 -25.64 -2.97 8.86
CA ALA A 179 -25.20 -4.13 8.10
C ALA A 179 -23.79 -4.63 8.48
N GLY A 180 -23.15 -4.02 9.48
CA GLY A 180 -21.85 -4.44 10.00
C GLY A 180 -20.63 -3.84 9.29
N ASP A 181 -20.82 -2.85 8.42
CA ASP A 181 -19.71 -2.18 7.74
C ASP A 181 -18.97 -1.22 8.68
N GLY A 182 -17.72 -1.56 9.00
CA GLY A 182 -16.85 -0.77 9.88
C GLY A 182 -16.66 0.68 9.41
N PRO A 183 -16.31 0.92 8.13
CA PRO A 183 -16.22 2.27 7.58
C PRO A 183 -17.49 3.11 7.73
N SER A 184 -18.67 2.53 7.46
CA SER A 184 -19.95 3.21 7.67
C SER A 184 -20.20 3.53 9.15
N CYS A 185 -19.87 2.63 10.07
CA CYS A 185 -19.93 2.92 11.50
C CYS A 185 -18.98 4.05 11.90
N ARG A 186 -17.77 4.10 11.33
CA ARG A 186 -16.81 5.19 11.57
C ARG A 186 -17.37 6.53 11.06
N ILE A 187 -17.92 6.57 9.85
CA ILE A 187 -18.54 7.77 9.27
C ILE A 187 -19.67 8.27 10.19
N LEU A 188 -20.50 7.37 10.70
CA LEU A 188 -21.57 7.73 11.64
C LEU A 188 -21.00 8.25 12.98
N GLY A 189 -19.94 7.65 13.49
CA GLY A 189 -19.22 8.16 14.67
C GLY A 189 -18.69 9.57 14.45
N GLU A 190 -18.13 9.86 13.27
CA GLU A 190 -17.68 11.20 12.89
C GLU A 190 -18.84 12.20 12.77
N ALA A 191 -19.99 11.77 12.26
CA ALA A 191 -21.21 12.57 12.21
C ALA A 191 -21.66 12.99 13.61
N PHE A 192 -21.75 12.06 14.56
CA PHE A 192 -22.07 12.37 15.96
C PHE A 192 -21.01 13.19 16.67
N TYR A 193 -19.71 12.96 16.39
CA TYR A 193 -18.62 13.72 17.00
C TYR A 193 -18.66 15.20 16.60
N SER A 194 -18.97 15.47 15.32
CA SER A 194 -18.98 16.80 14.72
C SER A 194 -20.35 17.50 14.70
N GLY A 195 -21.43 16.75 14.92
CA GLY A 195 -22.81 17.24 14.76
C GLY A 195 -23.24 17.45 13.30
N ARG A 196 -22.60 16.76 12.33
CA ARG A 196 -22.98 16.86 10.91
C ARG A 196 -24.16 15.94 10.60
N GLY A 197 -25.31 16.53 10.29
CA GLY A 197 -26.53 15.78 9.92
C GLY A 197 -27.22 15.07 11.08
N VAL A 198 -26.65 15.14 12.28
CA VAL A 198 -27.18 14.61 13.54
C VAL A 198 -26.82 15.56 14.67
N ALA A 199 -27.54 15.49 15.79
CA ALA A 199 -27.15 16.22 16.99
C ALA A 199 -25.79 15.74 17.51
N GLN A 200 -24.89 16.66 17.85
CA GLN A 200 -23.57 16.34 18.38
C GLN A 200 -23.70 15.54 19.69
N ASP A 201 -23.01 14.41 19.77
CA ASP A 201 -23.11 13.46 20.89
C ASP A 201 -21.82 12.63 20.97
N ALA A 202 -20.91 13.03 21.86
CA ALA A 202 -19.60 12.41 21.98
C ALA A 202 -19.66 10.95 22.48
N ASP A 203 -20.63 10.62 23.32
CA ASP A 203 -20.80 9.26 23.85
C ASP A 203 -21.27 8.30 22.75
N LYS A 204 -22.23 8.74 21.91
CA LYS A 204 -22.62 7.97 20.73
C LYS A 204 -21.46 7.84 19.75
N ALA A 205 -20.70 8.91 19.50
CA ALA A 205 -19.54 8.86 18.64
C ALA A 205 -18.54 7.79 19.10
N ALA A 206 -18.20 7.76 20.40
CA ALA A 206 -17.34 6.75 20.99
C ALA A 206 -17.89 5.33 20.82
N GLY A 207 -19.20 5.13 21.00
CA GLY A 207 -19.86 3.84 20.78
C GLY A 207 -19.78 3.36 19.32
N PHE A 208 -19.96 4.26 18.35
CA PHE A 208 -19.83 3.92 16.93
C PHE A 208 -18.38 3.66 16.50
N PHE A 209 -17.41 4.41 17.03
CA PHE A 209 -15.99 4.12 16.80
C PHE A 209 -15.59 2.75 17.38
N ALA A 210 -16.12 2.38 18.56
CA ALA A 210 -15.90 1.06 19.13
C ALA A 210 -16.45 -0.06 18.22
N ARG A 211 -17.69 0.06 17.75
CA ARG A 211 -18.29 -0.90 16.80
C ARG A 211 -17.49 -1.01 15.50
N ALA A 212 -17.05 0.12 14.95
CA ALA A 212 -16.24 0.14 13.74
C ALA A 212 -14.87 -0.54 13.93
N CYS A 213 -14.20 -0.27 15.06
CA CYS A 213 -12.94 -0.93 15.43
C CYS A 213 -13.12 -2.44 15.61
N GLU A 214 -14.22 -2.87 16.23
CA GLU A 214 -14.59 -4.29 16.37
C GLU A 214 -14.83 -4.96 15.00
N ALA A 215 -15.41 -4.22 14.05
CA ALA A 215 -15.59 -4.64 12.66
C ALA A 215 -14.31 -4.56 11.80
N GLY A 216 -13.16 -4.21 12.39
CA GLY A 216 -11.86 -4.21 11.72
C GLY A 216 -11.47 -2.89 11.04
N ASP A 217 -12.22 -1.80 11.25
CA ASP A 217 -11.81 -0.47 10.77
C ASP A 217 -10.71 0.09 11.69
N GLY A 218 -9.46 0.06 11.20
CA GLY A 218 -8.30 0.54 11.96
C GLY A 218 -8.34 2.04 12.27
N GLU A 219 -8.93 2.86 11.39
CA GLU A 219 -9.06 4.31 11.60
C GLU A 219 -10.03 4.59 12.76
N ALA A 220 -11.08 3.78 12.91
CA ALA A 220 -11.98 3.89 14.04
C ALA A 220 -11.30 3.49 15.35
N CYS A 221 -10.43 2.48 15.35
CA CYS A 221 -9.59 2.17 16.51
C CYS A 221 -8.70 3.37 16.88
N ALA A 222 -8.15 4.07 15.88
CA ALA A 222 -7.38 5.30 16.09
C ALA A 222 -8.22 6.41 16.74
N ARG A 223 -9.41 6.67 16.19
CA ARG A 223 -10.35 7.68 16.70
C ARG A 223 -10.79 7.37 18.13
N GLN A 224 -11.14 6.12 18.41
CA GLN A 224 -11.52 5.69 19.76
C GLN A 224 -10.35 5.84 20.74
N GLY A 225 -9.14 5.44 20.34
CA GLY A 225 -7.93 5.60 21.15
C GLY A 225 -7.68 7.07 21.49
N MET A 226 -7.80 7.97 20.51
CA MET A 226 -7.65 9.41 20.73
C MET A 226 -8.70 9.99 21.69
N LEU A 227 -9.96 9.58 21.57
CA LEU A 227 -11.01 10.02 22.51
C LEU A 227 -10.69 9.58 23.94
N LEU A 228 -10.24 8.34 24.14
CA LEU A 228 -9.84 7.86 25.45
C LEU A 228 -8.66 8.63 26.03
N ARG A 229 -7.65 9.00 25.22
CA ARG A 229 -6.52 9.82 25.70
C ARG A 229 -6.98 11.20 26.19
N ALA A 230 -8.00 11.76 25.55
CA ALA A 230 -8.57 13.04 25.97
C ALA A 230 -9.26 12.97 27.35
N GLU A 231 -9.63 11.77 27.83
CA GLU A 231 -10.16 11.59 29.20
C GLU A 231 -9.09 11.77 30.27
N GLY A 232 -7.81 11.48 29.96
CA GLY A 232 -6.68 11.73 30.85
C GLY A 232 -5.77 10.52 31.08
N PRO A 233 -4.76 10.65 31.96
CA PRO A 233 -3.67 9.68 32.09
C PRO A 233 -4.08 8.25 32.48
N TRP A 234 -5.24 8.07 33.12
CA TRP A 234 -5.74 6.74 33.51
C TRP A 234 -6.21 5.90 32.32
N ALA A 235 -6.57 6.53 31.21
CA ALA A 235 -7.05 5.85 30.00
C ALA A 235 -5.91 5.49 29.02
N GLU A 236 -4.70 6.01 29.24
CA GLU A 236 -3.52 5.81 28.39
C GLU A 236 -3.22 4.34 28.06
N PRO A 237 -3.23 3.37 29.02
CA PRO A 237 -2.95 1.97 28.69
C PRO A 237 -3.98 1.37 27.71
N ARG A 238 -5.25 1.75 27.84
CA ARG A 238 -6.33 1.26 26.97
C ARG A 238 -6.29 1.95 25.61
N ALA A 239 -5.95 3.23 25.58
CA ALA A 239 -5.74 3.95 24.33
C ALA A 239 -4.58 3.37 23.53
N GLY A 240 -3.43 3.11 24.15
CA GLY A 240 -2.27 2.49 23.49
C GLY A 240 -2.58 1.11 22.88
N GLN A 241 -3.42 0.30 23.55
CA GLN A 241 -3.89 -0.98 23.00
C GLN A 241 -4.76 -0.79 21.74
N LEU A 242 -5.65 0.20 21.74
CA LEU A 242 -6.48 0.52 20.57
C LEU A 242 -5.66 1.07 19.42
N LEU A 243 -4.67 1.92 19.70
CA LEU A 243 -3.74 2.44 18.68
C LEU A 243 -2.88 1.33 18.08
N SER A 244 -2.38 0.42 18.91
CA SER A 244 -1.61 -0.75 18.44
C SER A 244 -2.48 -1.64 17.52
N ARG A 245 -3.71 -1.96 17.96
CA ARG A 245 -4.67 -2.70 17.14
C ARG A 245 -5.04 -1.97 15.84
N GLY A 246 -5.25 -0.66 15.91
CA GLY A 246 -5.53 0.16 14.73
C GLY A 246 -4.38 0.12 13.72
N CYS A 247 -3.14 0.12 14.23
CA CYS A 247 -1.96 -0.05 13.39
C CYS A 247 -1.93 -1.45 12.75
N GLU A 248 -2.15 -2.51 13.52
CA GLU A 248 -2.24 -3.89 12.98
C GLU A 248 -3.31 -4.02 11.88
N LEU A 249 -4.45 -3.32 12.03
CA LEU A 249 -5.54 -3.23 11.06
C LEU A 249 -5.27 -2.29 9.88
N GLY A 250 -4.08 -1.68 9.79
CA GLY A 250 -3.66 -0.92 8.62
C GLY A 250 -3.94 0.59 8.68
N SER A 251 -4.34 1.15 9.82
CA SER A 251 -4.49 2.61 9.94
C SER A 251 -3.13 3.31 9.99
N PRO A 252 -2.80 4.16 9.00
CA PRO A 252 -1.55 4.93 9.02
C PRO A 252 -1.50 5.87 10.22
N GLU A 253 -2.64 6.43 10.61
CA GLU A 253 -2.75 7.36 11.74
C GLU A 253 -2.51 6.64 13.08
N ALA A 254 -3.11 5.46 13.28
CA ALA A 254 -2.86 4.64 14.46
C ALA A 254 -1.38 4.20 14.54
N CYS A 255 -0.79 3.79 13.41
CA CYS A 255 0.64 3.46 13.34
C CYS A 255 1.52 4.66 13.68
N ARG A 256 1.19 5.85 13.16
CA ARG A 256 1.92 7.09 13.46
C ARG A 256 1.88 7.41 14.95
N LEU A 257 0.71 7.31 15.59
CA LEU A 257 0.54 7.57 17.02
C LEU A 257 1.28 6.53 17.88
N THR A 258 1.27 5.26 17.49
CA THR A 258 2.03 4.19 18.16
C THR A 258 3.54 4.44 18.09
N VAL A 259 4.04 4.90 16.94
CA VAL A 259 5.46 5.30 16.78
C VAL A 259 5.79 6.48 17.68
N LEU A 260 4.93 7.49 17.79
CA LEU A 260 5.14 8.64 18.68
C LEU A 260 5.24 8.21 20.16
N GLU A 261 4.37 7.32 20.61
CA GLU A 261 4.42 6.78 21.98
C GLU A 261 5.76 6.07 22.26
N MET A 262 6.30 5.36 21.27
CA MET A 262 7.58 4.66 21.38
C MET A 262 8.79 5.61 21.37
N LEU A 263 8.70 6.75 20.69
CA LEU A 263 9.77 7.76 20.61
C LEU A 263 9.88 8.63 21.89
N ASP A 264 8.78 8.75 22.64
CA ASP A 264 8.77 9.50 23.90
C ASP A 264 9.71 8.87 24.95
N ALA A 265 10.15 9.66 25.94
CA ALA A 265 11.22 9.34 26.88
C ALA A 265 10.99 8.04 27.69
N GLN A 266 9.73 7.62 27.86
CA GLN A 266 9.35 6.36 28.51
C GLN A 266 9.46 5.14 27.58
N GLY A 267 9.32 5.33 26.26
CA GLY A 267 9.48 4.30 25.22
C GLY A 267 10.94 3.93 24.94
N ARG A 268 11.87 4.89 25.07
CA ARG A 268 13.32 4.62 24.89
C ARG A 268 13.91 3.59 25.88
N GLN A 269 13.24 3.35 27.01
CA GLN A 269 13.70 2.39 28.02
C GLN A 269 13.07 1.00 27.91
N LYS A 270 12.05 0.81 27.06
CA LYS A 270 11.45 -0.52 26.81
C LYS A 270 12.00 -1.09 25.50
N ASN A 271 12.73 -2.21 25.60
CA ASN A 271 13.13 -3.14 24.52
C ASN A 271 13.44 -2.54 23.12
N THR A 272 14.73 -2.44 22.78
CA THR A 272 15.18 -1.92 21.48
C THR A 272 14.89 -2.83 20.29
N THR A 273 14.76 -4.15 20.49
CA THR A 273 14.52 -5.11 19.40
C THR A 273 13.09 -5.05 18.84
N ASP A 274 12.11 -4.69 19.68
CA ASP A 274 10.70 -4.53 19.27
C ASP A 274 10.48 -3.22 18.48
N ARG A 275 11.34 -2.22 18.69
CA ARG A 275 11.19 -0.87 18.14
C ARG A 275 11.42 -0.78 16.64
N ARG A 276 12.51 -1.38 16.11
CA ARG A 276 12.78 -1.39 14.66
C ARG A 276 11.72 -2.15 13.89
N ALA A 277 11.26 -3.27 14.45
CA ALA A 277 10.17 -4.06 13.89
C ALA A 277 8.89 -3.22 13.78
N LEU A 278 8.53 -2.50 14.85
CA LEU A 278 7.41 -1.56 14.84
C LEU A 278 7.59 -0.45 13.80
N PHE A 279 8.77 0.19 13.72
CA PHE A 279 9.01 1.28 12.76
C PHE A 279 8.90 0.81 11.31
N ARG A 280 9.48 -0.37 11.01
CA ARG A 280 9.35 -0.98 9.68
C ARG A 280 7.89 -1.30 9.39
N HIS A 281 7.20 -1.94 10.33
CA HIS A 281 5.78 -2.26 10.22
C HIS A 281 4.89 -1.02 9.98
N ALA A 282 5.14 0.07 10.71
CA ALA A 282 4.43 1.34 10.53
C ALA A 282 4.75 1.98 9.17
N CYS A 283 6.01 1.94 8.73
CA CYS A 283 6.43 2.43 7.42
C CYS A 283 5.74 1.66 6.28
N ASP A 284 5.67 0.33 6.41
CA ASP A 284 5.02 -0.54 5.43
C ASP A 284 3.50 -0.30 5.34
N ARG A 285 2.87 0.15 6.43
CA ARG A 285 1.45 0.55 6.50
C ARG A 285 1.19 2.01 6.16
N GLY A 286 2.17 2.71 5.60
CA GLY A 286 1.97 4.07 5.11
C GLY A 286 2.09 5.18 6.16
N ALA A 287 2.57 4.87 7.37
CA ALA A 287 2.91 5.90 8.34
C ALA A 287 4.31 6.46 8.04
N ALA A 288 4.38 7.67 7.45
CA ALA A 288 5.63 8.31 7.07
C ALA A 288 6.63 8.45 8.23
N LEU A 289 6.11 8.70 9.45
CA LEU A 289 6.93 8.79 10.66
C LEU A 289 7.63 7.46 11.00
N GLY A 290 7.03 6.31 10.69
CA GLY A 290 7.68 5.01 10.86
C GLY A 290 8.91 4.89 9.97
N CYS A 291 8.82 5.34 8.72
CA CYS A 291 9.95 5.34 7.79
C CYS A 291 11.09 6.25 8.26
N LEU A 292 10.75 7.46 8.74
CA LEU A 292 11.72 8.42 9.27
C LEU A 292 12.40 7.93 10.55
N ALA A 293 11.62 7.40 11.50
CA ALA A 293 12.15 6.88 12.75
C ALA A 293 13.10 5.69 12.52
N LEU A 294 12.78 4.82 11.56
CA LEU A 294 13.68 3.74 11.14
C LEU A 294 14.93 4.28 10.46
N TYR A 295 14.79 5.28 9.59
CA TYR A 295 15.92 5.93 8.91
C TYR A 295 16.90 6.52 9.92
N ASP A 296 16.43 7.31 10.88
CA ASP A 296 17.27 7.94 11.90
C ASP A 296 18.01 6.89 12.75
N GLU A 297 17.31 5.83 13.14
CA GLU A 297 17.90 4.75 13.94
C GLU A 297 19.00 3.99 13.19
N LEU A 298 18.81 3.72 11.88
CA LEU A 298 19.80 3.03 11.06
C LEU A 298 20.97 3.94 10.64
N ARG A 299 20.74 5.25 10.48
CA ARG A 299 21.76 6.22 10.12
C ARG A 299 22.79 6.41 11.24
N ASP A 300 22.34 6.43 12.49
CA ASP A 300 23.17 6.70 13.65
C ASP A 300 23.99 5.46 14.11
N GLU A 301 23.82 4.30 13.48
CA GLU A 301 24.55 3.08 13.80
C GLU A 301 26.02 3.11 13.32
N PRO A 302 27.02 3.03 14.22
CA PRO A 302 28.41 3.27 13.87
C PRO A 302 29.11 2.10 13.13
N LEU A 303 28.61 0.86 13.21
CA LEU A 303 29.41 -0.33 12.85
C LEU A 303 28.67 -1.53 12.20
N ALA A 304 27.38 -1.43 11.86
CA ALA A 304 26.68 -2.51 11.15
C ALA A 304 26.92 -2.41 9.62
N PRO A 305 26.96 -3.54 8.87
CA PRO A 305 26.84 -3.48 7.42
C PRO A 305 25.49 -2.84 7.09
N ARG A 306 25.53 -1.57 6.67
CA ARG A 306 24.31 -0.85 6.29
C ARG A 306 23.72 -1.55 5.07
N PRO A 307 22.44 -1.97 5.10
CA PRO A 307 21.78 -2.40 3.89
C PRO A 307 21.77 -1.20 2.94
N VAL A 308 22.61 -1.27 1.91
CA VAL A 308 22.91 -0.16 0.99
C VAL A 308 21.62 0.39 0.36
N PHE A 309 20.62 -0.49 0.19
CA PHE A 309 19.31 -0.18 -0.40
C PHE A 309 18.25 0.36 0.54
N GLU A 310 18.42 0.20 1.86
CA GLU A 310 17.31 0.46 2.77
C GLU A 310 17.13 1.96 3.06
N LEU A 311 18.22 2.68 3.36
CA LEU A 311 18.13 4.10 3.76
C LEU A 311 17.53 5.00 2.66
N PRO A 312 17.97 4.94 1.38
CA PRO A 312 17.36 5.75 0.33
C PRO A 312 15.90 5.37 0.08
N GLY A 313 15.55 4.09 0.24
CA GLY A 313 14.17 3.62 0.11
C GLY A 313 13.24 4.11 1.21
N LEU A 314 13.72 4.17 2.45
CA LEU A 314 12.96 4.73 3.56
C LEU A 314 12.67 6.22 3.33
N LEU A 315 13.64 7.00 2.84
CA LEU A 315 13.43 8.41 2.50
C LEU A 315 12.45 8.58 1.34
N LYS A 316 12.62 7.81 0.25
CA LYS A 316 11.72 7.83 -0.90
C LYS A 316 10.29 7.52 -0.48
N ARG A 317 10.10 6.46 0.32
CA ARG A 317 8.78 6.08 0.82
C ARG A 317 8.20 7.13 1.76
N ALA A 318 8.99 7.66 2.70
CA ALA A 318 8.54 8.74 3.60
C ALA A 318 8.08 9.98 2.81
N CYS A 319 8.82 10.37 1.77
CA CYS A 319 8.44 11.47 0.90
C CYS A 319 7.11 11.23 0.19
N LEU A 320 6.93 10.04 -0.41
CA LEU A 320 5.69 9.66 -1.08
C LEU A 320 4.48 9.58 -0.14
N LEU A 321 4.72 9.32 1.15
CA LEU A 321 3.71 9.35 2.20
C LEU A 321 3.47 10.76 2.78
N GLY A 322 4.08 11.80 2.19
CA GLY A 322 3.83 13.20 2.52
C GLY A 322 4.76 13.82 3.57
N ALA A 323 5.85 13.14 3.97
CA ALA A 323 6.86 13.76 4.83
C ALA A 323 7.72 14.74 4.04
N GLY A 324 7.37 16.04 4.06
CA GLY A 324 8.05 17.09 3.31
C GLY A 324 9.57 17.15 3.53
N GLN A 325 10.03 16.98 4.77
CA GLN A 325 11.47 16.95 5.09
C GLN A 325 12.19 15.81 4.36
N ALA A 326 11.57 14.64 4.21
CA ALA A 326 12.15 13.53 3.46
C ALA A 326 12.24 13.84 1.96
N CYS A 327 11.28 14.57 1.41
CA CYS A 327 11.32 15.03 0.03
C CYS A 327 12.45 16.03 -0.21
N GLU A 328 12.65 16.99 0.70
CA GLU A 328 13.76 17.94 0.61
C GLU A 328 15.12 17.23 0.61
N PHE A 329 15.34 16.28 1.54
CA PHE A 329 16.56 15.48 1.56
C PHE A 329 16.75 14.65 0.28
N LEU A 330 15.65 14.10 -0.26
CA LEU A 330 15.69 13.32 -1.49
C LEU A 330 16.07 14.20 -2.71
N ASP A 331 15.52 15.41 -2.77
CA ASP A 331 15.84 16.39 -3.81
C ASP A 331 17.30 16.83 -3.72
N GLU A 332 17.82 17.10 -2.52
CA GLU A 332 19.23 17.42 -2.31
C GLU A 332 20.17 16.30 -2.80
N VAL A 333 19.85 15.05 -2.44
CA VAL A 333 20.63 13.88 -2.85
C VAL A 333 20.62 13.71 -4.37
N THR A 334 19.44 13.82 -5.00
CA THR A 334 19.30 13.65 -6.45
C THR A 334 19.94 14.79 -7.24
N GLN A 335 19.80 16.04 -6.79
CA GLN A 335 20.46 17.21 -7.39
C GLN A 335 21.99 17.16 -7.27
N ALA A 336 22.51 16.63 -6.17
CA ALA A 336 23.96 16.44 -6.00
C ALA A 336 24.50 15.27 -6.83
N ALA A 337 23.77 14.16 -6.90
CA ALA A 337 24.22 12.93 -7.55
C ALA A 337 24.04 12.96 -9.08
N GLY A 338 22.97 13.57 -9.60
CA GLY A 338 22.64 13.62 -11.03
C GLY A 338 23.78 14.12 -11.92
N PRO A 339 24.26 15.36 -11.73
CA PRO A 339 25.35 15.92 -12.53
C PRO A 339 26.66 15.14 -12.37
N ARG A 340 26.92 14.58 -11.17
CA ARG A 340 28.12 13.80 -10.89
C ARG A 340 28.09 12.43 -11.56
N CYS A 341 26.94 11.78 -11.60
CA CYS A 341 26.78 10.54 -12.35
C CYS A 341 26.94 10.82 -13.86
N ALA A 342 26.33 11.90 -14.37
CA ALA A 342 26.50 12.33 -15.76
C ALA A 342 27.96 12.66 -16.13
N SER A 343 28.78 13.09 -15.17
CA SER A 343 30.22 13.32 -15.36
C SER A 343 31.12 12.09 -15.08
N GLY A 344 30.52 10.90 -14.86
CA GLY A 344 31.24 9.63 -14.73
C GLY A 344 31.57 9.19 -13.30
N SER A 345 30.97 9.83 -12.27
CA SER A 345 31.16 9.40 -10.89
C SER A 345 30.41 8.10 -10.59
N ALA A 346 31.16 7.00 -10.50
CA ALA A 346 30.64 5.66 -10.17
C ALA A 346 29.80 5.67 -8.89
N SER A 347 30.29 6.28 -7.81
CA SER A 347 29.57 6.39 -6.53
C SER A 347 28.26 7.17 -6.65
N ALA A 348 28.21 8.21 -7.50
CA ALA A 348 27.00 9.00 -7.69
C ALA A 348 25.95 8.23 -8.51
N CYS A 349 26.37 7.48 -9.54
CA CYS A 349 25.49 6.57 -10.25
C CYS A 349 24.97 5.45 -9.35
N GLY A 350 25.81 4.95 -8.42
CA GLY A 350 25.41 3.95 -7.43
C GLY A 350 24.28 4.45 -6.53
N VAL A 351 24.41 5.67 -5.99
CA VAL A 351 23.36 6.30 -5.15
C VAL A 351 22.04 6.45 -5.91
N LEU A 352 22.08 6.93 -7.16
CA LEU A 352 20.87 7.07 -7.98
C LEU A 352 20.27 5.70 -8.34
N GLY A 353 21.11 4.72 -8.69
CA GLY A 353 20.67 3.37 -9.02
C GLY A 353 19.95 2.70 -7.85
N VAL A 354 20.54 2.78 -6.66
CA VAL A 354 19.92 2.33 -5.41
C VAL A 354 18.58 3.01 -5.18
N LEU A 355 18.51 4.33 -5.35
CA LEU A 355 17.30 5.09 -5.09
C LEU A 355 16.16 4.73 -6.05
N PHE A 356 16.46 4.56 -7.34
CA PHE A 356 15.47 4.14 -8.33
C PHE A 356 15.00 2.71 -8.09
N LEU A 357 15.89 1.82 -7.64
CA LEU A 357 15.54 0.46 -7.24
C LEU A 357 14.86 0.35 -5.88
N SER A 358 14.81 1.43 -5.12
CA SER A 358 14.17 1.41 -3.82
C SER A 358 12.64 1.48 -3.95
N PRO A 359 11.89 0.58 -3.30
CA PRO A 359 10.43 0.64 -3.28
C PRO A 359 9.88 1.92 -2.62
N PRO A 360 8.67 2.37 -3.00
CA PRO A 360 7.87 1.85 -4.10
C PRO A 360 8.49 2.20 -5.46
N LEU A 361 8.49 1.22 -6.37
CA LEU A 361 9.00 1.39 -7.73
C LEU A 361 7.90 2.02 -8.61
N ARG A 362 8.25 3.07 -9.34
CA ARG A 362 7.42 3.57 -10.44
C ARG A 362 7.81 2.87 -11.74
N GLN A 363 6.90 2.89 -12.71
CA GLN A 363 7.11 2.28 -14.02
C GLN A 363 8.42 2.81 -14.65
N GLY A 364 9.32 1.89 -15.02
CA GLY A 364 10.62 2.20 -15.60
C GLY A 364 11.76 2.52 -14.61
N GLU A 365 11.48 2.72 -13.32
CA GLU A 365 12.52 2.98 -12.33
C GLU A 365 13.40 1.74 -12.07
N SER A 366 12.85 0.52 -12.16
CA SER A 366 13.64 -0.70 -12.01
C SER A 366 14.72 -0.83 -13.09
N THR A 367 14.34 -0.68 -14.35
CA THR A 367 15.26 -0.75 -15.49
C THR A 367 16.32 0.34 -15.43
N GLU A 368 15.93 1.58 -15.12
CA GLU A 368 16.87 2.69 -15.04
C GLU A 368 17.80 2.55 -13.82
N GLY A 369 17.28 2.07 -12.69
CA GLY A 369 18.07 1.84 -11.50
C GLY A 369 19.11 0.72 -11.68
N GLU A 370 18.73 -0.40 -12.32
CA GLU A 370 19.66 -1.46 -12.72
C GLU A 370 20.75 -0.93 -13.65
N ARG A 371 20.37 -0.15 -14.67
CA ARG A 371 21.31 0.48 -15.61
C ARG A 371 22.35 1.33 -14.88
N LEU A 372 21.91 2.15 -13.93
CA LEU A 372 22.78 3.03 -13.15
C LEU A 372 23.69 2.24 -12.20
N LEU A 373 23.21 1.15 -11.59
CA LEU A 373 24.05 0.26 -10.80
C LEU A 373 25.12 -0.45 -11.64
N HIS A 374 24.78 -0.86 -12.87
CA HIS A 374 25.76 -1.45 -13.79
C HIS A 374 26.87 -0.45 -14.12
N VAL A 375 26.53 0.79 -14.46
CA VAL A 375 27.50 1.88 -14.70
C VAL A 375 28.37 2.13 -13.47
N ALA A 376 27.78 2.13 -12.28
CA ALA A 376 28.50 2.32 -11.02
C ALA A 376 29.48 1.16 -10.75
N CYS A 377 29.05 -0.08 -10.97
CA CYS A 377 29.87 -1.26 -10.77
C CYS A 377 31.05 -1.32 -11.74
N GLU A 378 30.82 -1.04 -13.03
CA GLU A 378 31.89 -0.92 -14.04
C GLU A 378 32.89 0.20 -13.69
N GLY A 379 32.40 1.27 -13.06
CA GLY A 379 33.20 2.36 -12.53
C GLY A 379 33.93 2.05 -11.21
N GLY A 380 33.85 0.82 -10.69
CA GLY A 380 34.57 0.36 -9.50
C GLY A 380 33.85 0.53 -8.17
N ASP A 381 32.55 0.85 -8.17
CA ASP A 381 31.75 0.94 -6.95
C ASP A 381 31.38 -0.46 -6.43
N VAL A 382 32.11 -0.92 -5.40
CA VAL A 382 31.97 -2.27 -4.83
C VAL A 382 30.59 -2.51 -4.23
N ALA A 383 29.94 -1.48 -3.67
CA ALA A 383 28.61 -1.57 -3.09
C ALA A 383 27.56 -1.85 -4.19
N SER A 384 27.64 -1.16 -5.33
CA SER A 384 26.79 -1.37 -6.49
C SER A 384 27.01 -2.76 -7.11
N CYS A 385 28.26 -3.23 -7.20
CA CYS A 385 28.55 -4.59 -7.67
C CYS A 385 27.96 -5.67 -6.75
N ARG A 386 28.07 -5.49 -5.42
CA ARG A 386 27.46 -6.41 -4.45
C ARG A 386 25.94 -6.37 -4.60
N GLY A 387 25.36 -5.19 -4.73
CA GLY A 387 23.94 -5.02 -4.94
C GLY A 387 23.42 -5.75 -6.18
N LEU A 388 24.09 -5.63 -7.33
CA LEU A 388 23.77 -6.40 -8.54
C LEU A 388 23.90 -7.92 -8.32
N SER A 389 24.89 -8.37 -7.54
CA SER A 389 25.04 -9.78 -7.18
C SER A 389 23.92 -10.28 -6.27
N GLU A 390 23.41 -9.45 -5.36
CA GLU A 390 22.27 -9.78 -4.50
C GLU A 390 20.97 -9.82 -5.30
N LEU A 391 20.78 -8.88 -6.24
CA LEU A 391 19.65 -8.87 -7.18
C LEU A 391 19.64 -10.12 -8.09
N SER A 392 20.81 -10.69 -8.41
CA SER A 392 20.93 -11.90 -9.25
C SER A 392 21.02 -13.23 -8.47
N GLY A 393 21.45 -13.19 -7.21
CA GLY A 393 21.63 -14.35 -6.34
C GLY A 393 20.44 -14.67 -5.43
N ALA A 394 19.50 -13.72 -5.24
CA ALA A 394 18.19 -14.02 -4.69
C ALA A 394 17.44 -14.91 -5.70
N SER A 395 17.44 -16.22 -5.43
CA SER A 395 16.66 -17.20 -6.20
C SER A 395 15.19 -16.81 -6.27
N GLY A 396 14.78 -16.25 -7.40
CA GLY A 396 13.39 -15.90 -7.73
C GLY A 396 13.25 -14.49 -8.30
N ASP A 397 13.65 -14.29 -9.55
CA ASP A 397 13.07 -13.34 -10.52
C ASP A 397 12.49 -12.03 -9.92
N LEU A 398 13.35 -11.04 -9.65
CA LEU A 398 12.92 -9.64 -9.44
C LEU A 398 12.29 -9.05 -10.71
N THR A 399 12.65 -9.59 -11.88
CA THR A 399 11.76 -9.53 -13.01
C THR A 399 10.73 -10.61 -12.81
N CYS A 400 9.48 -10.26 -12.48
CA CYS A 400 8.37 -11.19 -12.67
C CYS A 400 8.17 -11.44 -14.19
N ARG A 401 9.17 -12.02 -14.86
CA ARG A 401 9.05 -12.53 -16.21
C ARG A 401 8.34 -13.86 -16.07
N SER A 402 7.15 -13.93 -16.64
CA SER A 402 6.47 -15.19 -16.91
C SER A 402 7.48 -16.16 -17.52
N ARG A 403 7.86 -17.19 -16.77
CA ARG A 403 8.38 -18.42 -17.35
C ARG A 403 7.25 -19.43 -17.43
#